data_AF-A0A1J3DVG1-F1
#
_entry.id   AF-A0A1J3DVG1-F1
#
_cell.length_a   1.000
_cell.length_b   1.000
_cell.length_c   1.000
_cell.angle_alpha   90.00
_cell.angle_beta   90.00
_cell.angle_gamma   90.00
#
_symmetry.space_group_name_H-M   'P 1'
#
loop_
_entity.id
_entity.type
_entity.pdbx_description
1 polymer ?
#
loop_
_entity_poly.entity_id
_entity_poly.type
_entity_poly.pdbx_seq_one_letter_code
_entity_poly.pdbx_strand_id
1 'polypeptide(L)'
;MVIWFLHFVFAGKTVGYGPKVITRSIKKIKSGEEITISYIDLLQPTGLRQSDLWSKYRFMCNCGRCAASPLAYVDSILEGVLALEPQKPTAGHHHGATNKDDAVRKMTDRIEEAIDDFLSDDINPETCCEKIESVLHHGIQIKADSSQPNHHHLWLHPSHHVALNAYITLATAYRIRSTDSETDTRKAFDMSRISAAYSLFLACVSHHLVSAEPSLAISAANFWKSAGESLLDLARKFLMEEHDVKCSKCLMLVGTYNSRRDIKENLKQILRCVTDISQAAWSFLTRGCSYLQKFKSPVEYSFTVTNCEREESSEDQRGRNVLLLSFHCLLYADLLTYLCYGRKSYMLSQSHSVISD
;
A
#
# COMPACT_ATOMS: atom_id res chain seq x y z
N MET A 1 -0.03 -24.46 -14.15
CA MET A 1 0.97 -23.86 -13.25
C MET A 1 0.30 -22.82 -12.38
N VAL A 2 -0.08 -23.21 -11.17
CA VAL A 2 -0.87 -22.39 -10.24
C VAL A 2 0.09 -21.54 -9.39
N ILE A 3 -0.13 -20.24 -9.25
CA ILE A 3 0.80 -19.35 -8.53
C ILE A 3 0.39 -19.22 -7.07
N TRP A 4 1.24 -19.63 -6.12
CA TRP A 4 1.10 -19.30 -4.70
C TRP A 4 2.49 -19.08 -4.05
N PHE A 5 2.59 -18.03 -3.24
CA PHE A 5 3.82 -17.31 -2.83
C PHE A 5 4.93 -18.14 -2.16
N LEU A 6 6.17 -17.78 -2.47
CA LEU A 6 7.39 -18.06 -1.70
C LEU A 6 8.26 -16.79 -1.73
N HIS A 7 8.79 -16.36 -0.60
CA HIS A 7 9.71 -15.24 -0.53
C HIS A 7 11.05 -15.70 0.06
N PHE A 8 12.14 -15.24 -0.54
CA PHE A 8 13.49 -15.55 -0.13
C PHE A 8 13.88 -14.67 1.07
N VAL A 9 14.14 -15.29 2.21
CA VAL A 9 14.74 -14.60 3.37
C VAL A 9 16.23 -14.89 3.35
N PHE A 10 17.06 -13.90 3.00
CA PHE A 10 18.50 -13.96 3.28
C PHE A 10 18.70 -13.80 4.78
N ALA A 11 18.93 -14.92 5.49
CA ALA A 11 19.37 -14.87 6.87
C ALA A 11 20.85 -14.42 6.89
N GLY A 12 21.17 -13.40 7.69
CA GLY A 12 22.51 -12.87 7.86
C GLY A 12 23.55 -13.92 8.27
N LYS A 13 24.82 -13.61 7.99
CA LYS A 13 26.00 -14.46 8.15
C LYS A 13 26.00 -15.21 9.49
N THR A 14 25.59 -16.46 9.49
CA THR A 14 26.11 -17.46 10.42
C THR A 14 27.51 -17.82 9.93
N VAL A 15 28.52 -17.56 10.75
CA VAL A 15 29.92 -17.96 10.51
C VAL A 15 29.93 -19.43 10.06
N GLY A 16 30.22 -19.67 8.77
CA GLY A 16 30.41 -21.01 8.20
C GLY A 16 29.44 -21.47 7.09
N TYR A 17 28.27 -20.83 6.89
CA TYR A 17 27.33 -21.23 5.83
C TYR A 17 26.95 -20.05 4.93
N GLY A 18 27.00 -20.25 3.61
CA GLY A 18 26.62 -19.26 2.60
C GLY A 18 25.13 -18.91 2.62
N PRO A 19 24.64 -18.11 1.65
CA PRO A 19 23.24 -17.69 1.61
C PRO A 19 22.28 -18.87 1.65
N LYS A 20 21.32 -18.83 2.60
CA LYS A 20 20.33 -19.89 2.80
C LYS A 20 18.99 -19.51 2.18
N VAL A 21 18.47 -20.37 1.31
CA VAL A 21 17.09 -20.29 0.81
C VAL A 21 16.17 -21.09 1.73
N ILE A 22 15.04 -20.51 2.12
CA ILE A 22 14.03 -21.15 2.97
C ILE A 22 12.69 -21.15 2.24
N THR A 23 12.12 -22.34 2.06
CA THR A 23 10.81 -22.56 1.44
C THR A 23 9.79 -22.92 2.53
N ARG A 24 8.67 -22.20 2.61
CA ARG A 24 7.55 -22.46 3.55
C ARG A 24 6.21 -22.45 2.82
N SER A 25 5.28 -23.26 3.30
CA SER A 25 3.92 -23.30 2.76
C SER A 25 3.05 -22.19 3.36
N ILE A 26 2.40 -21.41 2.50
CA ILE A 26 1.44 -20.35 2.91
C ILE A 26 0.00 -20.88 3.05
N LYS A 27 -0.24 -22.10 2.57
CA LYS A 27 -1.52 -22.82 2.61
C LYS A 27 -1.30 -24.29 2.96
N LYS A 28 -2.36 -25.00 3.33
CA LYS A 28 -2.31 -26.46 3.49
C LYS A 28 -2.02 -27.09 2.13
N ILE A 29 -1.12 -28.08 2.09
CA ILE A 29 -0.74 -28.83 0.90
C ILE A 29 -1.20 -30.27 1.11
N LYS A 30 -2.01 -30.81 0.19
CA LYS A 30 -2.45 -32.21 0.24
C LYS A 30 -1.36 -33.14 -0.32
N SER A 31 -1.38 -34.41 0.09
CA SER A 31 -0.51 -35.42 -0.51
C SER A 31 -0.78 -35.50 -2.02
N GLY A 32 0.28 -35.46 -2.83
CA GLY A 32 0.20 -35.42 -4.29
C GLY A 32 -0.15 -34.06 -4.90
N GLU A 33 -0.34 -32.99 -4.11
CA GLU A 33 -0.55 -31.63 -4.63
C GLU A 33 0.77 -31.04 -5.15
N GLU A 34 0.73 -30.41 -6.33
CA GLU A 34 1.86 -29.70 -6.92
C GLU A 34 2.31 -28.53 -6.03
N ILE A 35 3.60 -28.48 -5.72
CA ILE A 35 4.21 -27.37 -4.97
C ILE A 35 4.63 -26.30 -5.99
N THR A 36 4.20 -25.06 -5.74
CA THR A 36 4.38 -23.95 -6.67
C THR A 36 4.91 -22.73 -5.95
N ILE A 37 5.62 -21.86 -6.68
CA ILE A 37 6.14 -20.57 -6.22
C ILE A 37 5.81 -19.50 -7.27
N SER A 38 5.74 -18.22 -6.87
CA SER A 38 5.63 -17.12 -7.84
C SER A 38 7.00 -16.75 -8.39
N TYR A 39 7.10 -16.54 -9.70
CA TYR A 39 8.32 -16.04 -10.35
C TYR A 39 8.31 -14.52 -10.53
N ILE A 40 7.13 -13.92 -10.40
CA ILE A 40 6.87 -12.51 -10.70
C ILE A 40 6.09 -11.88 -9.55
N ASP A 41 6.01 -10.55 -9.55
CA ASP A 41 5.13 -9.84 -8.63
C ASP A 41 3.66 -10.17 -8.91
N LEU A 42 2.86 -10.25 -7.84
CA LEU A 42 1.43 -10.53 -7.87
C LEU A 42 0.57 -9.28 -7.72
N LEU A 43 1.14 -8.13 -7.34
CA LEU A 43 0.46 -6.83 -7.26
C LEU A 43 0.25 -6.17 -8.64
N GLN A 44 0.05 -7.00 -9.66
CA GLN A 44 -0.23 -6.61 -11.03
C GLN A 44 -1.36 -7.47 -11.60
N PRO A 45 -2.15 -6.93 -12.55
CA PRO A 45 -3.28 -7.63 -13.11
C PRO A 45 -2.87 -8.76 -14.06
N THR A 46 -3.85 -9.56 -14.47
CA THR A 46 -3.61 -10.77 -15.28
C THR A 46 -2.86 -10.47 -16.58
N GLY A 47 -3.21 -9.39 -17.30
CA GLY A 47 -2.54 -9.04 -18.55
C GLY A 47 -1.03 -8.83 -18.38
N LEU A 48 -0.63 -8.02 -17.40
CA LEU A 48 0.78 -7.76 -17.10
C LEU A 48 1.50 -9.02 -16.62
N ARG A 49 0.89 -9.80 -15.72
CA ARG A 49 1.47 -11.07 -15.25
C ARG A 49 1.73 -12.05 -16.40
N GLN A 50 0.82 -12.13 -17.37
CA GLN A 50 1.02 -12.98 -18.55
C GLN A 50 2.15 -12.46 -19.45
N SER A 51 2.20 -11.15 -19.69
CA SER A 51 3.28 -10.52 -20.48
C SER A 51 4.66 -10.76 -19.86
N ASP A 52 4.75 -10.61 -18.54
CA ASP A 52 5.97 -10.83 -17.76
C ASP A 52 6.44 -12.28 -17.80
N LEU A 53 5.51 -13.23 -17.61
CA LEU A 53 5.81 -14.65 -17.68
C LEU A 53 6.19 -15.09 -19.10
N TRP A 54 5.53 -14.55 -20.11
CA TRP A 54 5.85 -14.85 -21.50
C TRP A 54 7.22 -14.30 -21.89
N SER A 55 7.52 -13.04 -21.57
CA SER A 55 8.78 -12.39 -21.94
C SER A 55 9.99 -13.06 -21.28
N LYS A 56 9.90 -13.39 -19.98
CA LYS A 56 11.00 -13.92 -19.18
C LYS A 56 11.10 -15.45 -19.21
N TYR A 57 9.96 -16.14 -19.22
CA TYR A 57 9.89 -17.60 -19.03
C TYR A 57 9.21 -18.36 -20.17
N ARG A 58 8.70 -17.66 -21.20
CA ARG A 58 8.15 -18.25 -22.43
C ARG A 58 6.98 -19.22 -22.22
N PHE A 59 6.15 -18.96 -21.21
CA PHE A 59 4.91 -19.70 -21.01
C PHE A 59 3.74 -18.78 -20.64
N MET A 60 2.53 -19.27 -20.89
CA MET A 60 1.28 -18.62 -20.46
C MET A 60 0.74 -19.33 -19.22
N CYS A 61 0.48 -18.57 -18.16
CA CYS A 61 -0.02 -19.12 -16.91
C CYS A 61 -1.51 -19.48 -17.00
N ASN A 62 -1.88 -20.63 -16.48
CA ASN A 62 -3.27 -21.09 -16.38
C ASN A 62 -3.71 -21.30 -14.92
N CYS A 63 -3.14 -20.54 -13.99
CA CYS A 63 -3.55 -20.60 -12.58
C CYS A 63 -5.01 -20.19 -12.40
N GLY A 64 -5.63 -20.55 -11.28
CA GLY A 64 -7.03 -20.19 -10.99
C GLY A 64 -7.32 -18.69 -11.12
N ARG A 65 -6.34 -17.82 -10.79
CA ARG A 65 -6.46 -16.37 -10.95
C ARG A 65 -6.40 -15.93 -12.42
N CYS A 66 -5.50 -16.50 -13.23
CA CYS A 66 -5.37 -16.20 -14.67
C CYS A 66 -6.51 -16.81 -15.52
N ALA A 67 -7.06 -17.94 -15.09
CA ALA A 67 -8.13 -18.65 -15.81
C ALA A 67 -9.54 -18.23 -15.34
N ALA A 68 -9.65 -17.30 -14.38
CA ALA A 68 -10.92 -16.86 -13.85
C ALA A 68 -11.76 -16.15 -14.93
N SER A 69 -13.00 -16.59 -15.08
CA SER A 69 -14.03 -15.92 -15.88
C SER A 69 -15.33 -15.90 -15.08
N PRO A 70 -15.84 -14.72 -14.66
CA PRO A 70 -15.30 -13.38 -14.90
C PRO A 70 -13.94 -13.14 -14.19
N LEU A 71 -13.26 -12.03 -14.52
CA LEU A 71 -12.00 -11.65 -13.87
C LEU A 71 -12.12 -11.76 -12.34
N ALA A 72 -11.08 -12.30 -11.71
CA ALA A 72 -11.01 -12.33 -10.25
C ALA A 72 -11.10 -10.89 -9.70
N TYR A 73 -11.78 -10.74 -8.56
CA TYR A 73 -12.00 -9.44 -7.92
C TYR A 73 -10.73 -8.59 -7.83
N VAL A 74 -9.60 -9.21 -7.43
CA VAL A 74 -8.32 -8.51 -7.30
C VAL A 74 -7.81 -7.98 -8.64
N ASP A 75 -7.89 -8.76 -9.72
CA ASP A 75 -7.48 -8.27 -11.04
C ASP A 75 -8.41 -7.15 -11.53
N SER A 76 -9.72 -7.27 -11.30
CA SER A 76 -10.69 -6.21 -11.64
C SER A 76 -10.41 -4.90 -10.89
N ILE A 77 -9.93 -4.96 -9.65
CA ILE A 77 -9.63 -3.78 -8.83
C ILE A 77 -8.23 -3.20 -9.15
N LEU A 78 -7.27 -4.04 -9.52
CA LEU A 78 -5.93 -3.62 -9.97
C LEU A 78 -5.96 -2.92 -11.34
N GLU A 79 -7.00 -3.14 -12.14
CA GLU A 79 -7.32 -2.42 -13.39
C GLU A 79 -8.47 -1.41 -13.22
N GLY A 80 -8.93 -1.21 -11.97
CA GLY A 80 -10.11 -0.42 -11.67
C GLY A 80 -9.91 1.07 -11.93
N VAL A 81 -10.95 1.71 -12.47
CA VAL A 81 -11.02 3.17 -12.65
C VAL A 81 -12.31 3.73 -12.09
N LEU A 82 -12.28 5.00 -11.75
CA LEU A 82 -13.40 5.73 -11.17
C LEU A 82 -13.79 6.89 -12.10
N ALA A 83 -15.08 6.95 -12.43
CA ALA A 83 -15.68 8.09 -13.10
C ALA A 83 -16.71 8.71 -12.15
N LEU A 84 -16.55 9.99 -11.79
CA LEU A 84 -17.64 10.73 -11.16
C LEU A 84 -18.59 11.18 -12.27
N GLU A 85 -19.76 10.54 -12.35
CA GLU A 85 -20.86 11.05 -13.16
C GLU A 85 -21.59 12.16 -12.39
N PRO A 86 -21.91 13.31 -13.02
CA PRO A 86 -22.96 14.18 -12.53
C PRO A 86 -24.28 13.39 -12.48
N GLN A 87 -25.05 13.52 -11.40
CA GLN A 87 -26.22 12.67 -11.15
C GLN A 87 -27.25 12.65 -12.32
N LYS A 88 -27.60 11.41 -12.72
CA LYS A 88 -28.96 10.87 -13.01
C LYS A 88 -29.47 10.87 -14.49
N PRO A 89 -30.55 10.11 -14.80
CA PRO A 89 -30.53 8.71 -15.23
C PRO A 89 -31.12 8.53 -16.63
N THR A 90 -30.55 7.70 -17.51
CA THR A 90 -31.36 6.86 -18.41
C THR A 90 -30.55 5.74 -19.04
N ALA A 91 -31.22 4.61 -19.23
CA ALA A 91 -30.68 3.41 -19.84
C ALA A 91 -30.24 3.67 -21.29
N GLY A 92 -28.94 3.52 -21.54
CA GLY A 92 -28.38 3.43 -22.88
C GLY A 92 -27.19 2.50 -22.84
N HIS A 93 -27.33 1.29 -23.39
CA HIS A 93 -26.21 0.39 -23.63
C HIS A 93 -25.42 0.91 -24.83
N HIS A 94 -24.31 1.62 -24.60
CA HIS A 94 -23.36 1.96 -25.65
C HIS A 94 -21.91 1.69 -25.21
N HIS A 95 -21.18 1.00 -26.09
CA HIS A 95 -19.78 0.62 -25.96
C HIS A 95 -18.84 1.84 -25.97
N GLY A 96 -18.46 2.34 -24.79
CA GLY A 96 -17.54 3.47 -24.60
C GLY A 96 -16.12 3.07 -24.16
N ALA A 97 -15.62 1.90 -24.55
CA ALA A 97 -14.35 1.34 -24.06
C ALA A 97 -13.10 2.11 -24.54
N THR A 98 -13.07 2.57 -25.80
CA THR A 98 -11.87 3.12 -26.45
C THR A 98 -11.35 4.42 -25.81
N ASN A 99 -12.24 5.32 -25.38
CA ASN A 99 -11.82 6.58 -24.75
C ASN A 99 -11.33 6.40 -23.30
N LYS A 100 -11.83 5.37 -22.59
CA LYS A 100 -11.39 5.04 -21.24
C LYS A 100 -10.02 4.38 -21.25
N ASP A 101 -9.82 3.41 -22.14
CA ASP A 101 -8.53 2.70 -22.26
C ASP A 101 -7.39 3.64 -22.68
N ASP A 102 -7.67 4.60 -23.57
CA ASP A 102 -6.72 5.65 -23.96
C ASP A 102 -6.40 6.60 -22.77
N ALA A 103 -7.41 6.98 -22.00
CA ALA A 103 -7.21 7.80 -20.80
C ALA A 103 -6.40 7.07 -19.72
N VAL A 104 -6.67 5.77 -19.49
CA VAL A 104 -5.87 4.95 -18.57
C VAL A 104 -4.44 4.87 -19.04
N ARG A 105 -4.21 4.55 -20.32
CA ARG A 105 -2.87 4.49 -20.90
C ARG A 105 -2.11 5.80 -20.69
N LYS A 106 -2.73 6.96 -20.97
CA LYS A 106 -2.11 8.27 -20.75
C LYS A 106 -1.76 8.53 -19.29
N MET A 107 -2.56 8.06 -18.33
CA MET A 107 -2.21 8.17 -16.90
C MET A 107 -1.03 7.26 -16.57
N THR A 108 -1.07 6.03 -17.07
CA THR A 108 0.01 5.04 -16.91
C THR A 108 1.33 5.59 -17.44
N ASP A 109 1.36 6.00 -18.71
CA ASP A 109 2.57 6.52 -19.37
C ASP A 109 3.18 7.69 -18.59
N ARG A 110 2.35 8.66 -18.14
CA ARG A 110 2.84 9.82 -17.37
C ARG A 110 3.40 9.46 -16.00
N ILE A 111 2.79 8.48 -15.31
CA ILE A 111 3.25 8.04 -14.00
C ILE A 111 4.53 7.21 -14.17
N GLU A 112 4.56 6.28 -15.12
CA GLU A 112 5.73 5.44 -15.39
C GLU A 112 6.92 6.28 -15.85
N GLU A 113 6.72 7.25 -16.75
CA GLU A 113 7.77 8.21 -17.15
C GLU A 113 8.34 8.95 -15.92
N ALA A 114 7.49 9.46 -15.03
CA ALA A 114 7.93 10.15 -13.81
C ALA A 114 8.64 9.22 -12.80
N ILE A 115 8.33 7.92 -12.81
CA ILE A 115 9.02 6.92 -11.98
C ILE A 115 10.37 6.58 -12.59
N ASP A 116 10.44 6.33 -13.90
CA ASP A 116 11.68 6.01 -14.61
C ASP A 116 12.68 7.16 -14.50
N ASP A 117 12.22 8.40 -14.69
CA ASP A 117 12.97 9.64 -14.46
C ASP A 117 13.58 9.72 -13.04
N PHE A 118 12.83 9.26 -12.03
CA PHE A 118 13.28 9.25 -10.64
C PHE A 118 14.31 8.14 -10.38
N LEU A 119 14.23 7.02 -11.09
CA LEU A 119 15.17 5.91 -10.97
C LEU A 119 16.45 6.12 -11.77
N SER A 120 16.46 7.00 -12.77
CA SER A 120 17.63 7.27 -13.62
C SER A 120 18.60 8.29 -13.03
N ASP A 121 18.40 8.75 -11.78
CA ASP A 121 19.12 9.85 -11.12
C ASP A 121 19.06 11.21 -11.87
N ASP A 122 18.29 11.30 -12.95
CA ASP A 122 18.25 12.48 -13.83
C ASP A 122 17.30 13.58 -13.30
N ILE A 123 16.38 13.25 -12.38
CA ILE A 123 15.34 14.17 -11.91
C ILE A 123 15.35 14.36 -10.40
N ASN A 124 15.26 15.64 -9.98
CA ASN A 124 15.02 16.04 -8.60
C ASN A 124 13.75 15.35 -8.05
N PRO A 125 13.82 14.66 -6.89
CA PRO A 125 12.67 14.03 -6.25
C PRO A 125 11.44 14.94 -6.09
N GLU A 126 11.63 16.26 -5.98
CA GLU A 126 10.53 17.24 -5.95
C GLU A 126 9.69 17.24 -7.22
N THR A 127 10.34 17.30 -8.40
CA THR A 127 9.66 17.26 -9.70
C THR A 127 8.92 15.94 -9.91
N CYS A 128 9.51 14.81 -9.47
CA CYS A 128 8.85 13.51 -9.50
C CYS A 128 7.55 13.54 -8.68
N CYS A 129 7.61 14.04 -7.44
CA CYS A 129 6.44 14.16 -6.57
C CYS A 129 5.34 14.98 -7.25
N GLU A 130 5.68 16.16 -7.78
CA GLU A 130 4.71 17.05 -8.43
C GLU A 130 4.06 16.42 -9.66
N LYS A 131 4.84 15.76 -10.53
CA LYS A 131 4.32 15.06 -11.71
C LYS A 131 3.30 13.99 -11.32
N ILE A 132 3.68 13.10 -10.40
CA ILE A 132 2.83 11.97 -9.99
C ILE A 132 1.58 12.47 -9.25
N GLU A 133 1.74 13.37 -8.27
CA GLU A 133 0.59 13.92 -7.53
C GLU A 133 -0.37 14.69 -8.43
N SER A 134 0.13 15.42 -9.43
CA SER A 134 -0.71 16.12 -10.39
C SER A 134 -1.64 15.17 -11.16
N VAL A 135 -1.10 14.04 -11.66
CA VAL A 135 -1.89 13.02 -12.37
C VAL A 135 -2.91 12.37 -11.42
N LEU A 136 -2.48 11.96 -10.22
CA LEU A 136 -3.37 11.35 -9.23
C LEU A 136 -4.48 12.30 -8.77
N HIS A 137 -4.16 13.58 -8.59
CA HIS A 137 -5.09 14.59 -8.13
C HIS A 137 -6.13 14.94 -9.20
N HIS A 138 -5.69 15.30 -10.40
CA HIS A 138 -6.58 15.83 -11.44
C HIS A 138 -7.27 14.75 -12.25
N GLY A 139 -6.69 13.54 -12.31
CA GLY A 139 -7.14 12.51 -13.24
C GLY A 139 -6.93 12.93 -14.70
N ILE A 140 -7.59 12.25 -15.62
CA ILE A 140 -7.60 12.62 -17.04
C ILE A 140 -9.02 12.91 -17.51
N GLN A 141 -9.16 14.00 -18.24
CA GLN A 141 -10.42 14.41 -18.85
C GLN A 141 -10.73 13.53 -20.06
N ILE A 142 -11.92 12.93 -20.06
CA ILE A 142 -12.46 12.16 -21.18
C ILE A 142 -13.43 13.05 -21.94
N LYS A 143 -13.29 13.10 -23.27
CA LYS A 143 -14.28 13.72 -24.15
C LYS A 143 -15.53 12.85 -24.20
N ALA A 144 -16.68 13.41 -23.84
CA ALA A 144 -17.97 12.78 -24.13
C ALA A 144 -18.30 12.96 -25.62
N ASP A 145 -18.88 11.92 -26.25
CA ASP A 145 -19.26 12.00 -27.65
C ASP A 145 -20.40 13.03 -27.86
N SER A 146 -20.03 14.12 -28.55
CA SER A 146 -20.80 15.06 -29.39
C SER A 146 -22.29 15.36 -29.14
N SER A 147 -22.80 15.31 -27.91
CA SER A 147 -24.16 15.84 -27.63
C SER A 147 -24.36 16.52 -26.28
N GLN A 148 -23.39 16.47 -25.34
CA GLN A 148 -23.38 17.30 -24.13
C GLN A 148 -21.94 17.67 -23.72
N PRO A 149 -21.66 18.93 -23.34
CA PRO A 149 -20.32 19.40 -22.93
C PRO A 149 -19.99 19.04 -21.47
N ASN A 150 -20.48 17.90 -20.97
CA ASN A 150 -20.15 17.45 -19.63
C ASN A 150 -18.80 16.72 -19.68
N HIS A 151 -17.76 17.42 -19.25
CA HIS A 151 -16.43 16.87 -19.11
C HIS A 151 -16.42 15.86 -17.96
N HIS A 152 -16.15 14.59 -18.29
CA HIS A 152 -15.99 13.55 -17.28
C HIS A 152 -14.51 13.38 -16.99
N HIS A 153 -14.14 13.41 -15.71
CA HIS A 153 -12.79 13.05 -15.29
C HIS A 153 -12.75 11.57 -14.92
N LEU A 154 -11.66 10.93 -15.31
CA LEU A 154 -11.34 9.57 -14.96
C LEU A 154 -10.17 9.57 -13.98
N TRP A 155 -10.31 8.81 -12.90
CA TRP A 155 -9.24 8.56 -11.94
C TRP A 155 -8.91 7.08 -11.89
N LEU A 156 -7.66 6.78 -11.58
CA LEU A 156 -7.29 5.44 -11.16
C LEU A 156 -8.00 5.11 -9.84
N HIS A 157 -8.51 3.89 -9.74
CA HIS A 157 -8.93 3.38 -8.44
C HIS A 157 -7.71 3.39 -7.49
N PRO A 158 -7.87 3.67 -6.19
CA PRO A 158 -6.72 3.69 -5.26
C PRO A 158 -5.94 2.37 -5.21
N SER A 159 -6.57 1.26 -5.54
CA SER A 159 -5.90 -0.04 -5.65
C SER A 159 -5.40 -0.38 -7.05
N HIS A 160 -5.50 0.52 -8.03
CA HIS A 160 -4.98 0.29 -9.38
C HIS A 160 -3.46 0.09 -9.32
N HIS A 161 -2.91 -0.88 -10.05
CA HIS A 161 -1.48 -1.23 -9.96
C HIS A 161 -0.54 -0.04 -10.20
N VAL A 162 -0.83 0.82 -11.18
CA VAL A 162 -0.09 2.08 -11.40
C VAL A 162 -0.17 3.03 -10.20
N ALA A 163 -1.33 3.13 -9.55
CA ALA A 163 -1.48 3.97 -8.36
C ALA A 163 -0.68 3.40 -7.18
N LEU A 164 -0.63 2.07 -7.03
CA LEU A 164 0.22 1.43 -6.02
C LEU A 164 1.70 1.76 -6.24
N ASN A 165 2.19 1.65 -7.48
CA ASN A 165 3.56 2.03 -7.84
C ASN A 165 3.82 3.51 -7.56
N ALA A 166 2.88 4.38 -7.91
CA ALA A 166 2.95 5.81 -7.59
C ALA A 166 3.09 6.06 -6.07
N TYR A 167 2.32 5.37 -5.22
CA TYR A 167 2.43 5.54 -3.77
C TYR A 167 3.76 5.05 -3.21
N ILE A 168 4.30 3.94 -3.73
CA ILE A 168 5.63 3.44 -3.36
C ILE A 168 6.70 4.49 -3.70
N THR A 169 6.66 5.03 -4.91
CA THR A 169 7.60 6.06 -5.37
C THR A 169 7.46 7.33 -4.56
N LEU A 170 6.24 7.83 -4.35
CA LEU A 170 5.99 9.05 -3.57
C LEU A 170 6.47 8.90 -2.12
N ALA A 171 6.14 7.80 -1.44
CA ALA A 171 6.63 7.55 -0.09
C ALA A 171 8.16 7.59 -0.02
N THR A 172 8.84 7.03 -1.02
CA THR A 172 10.31 6.98 -1.11
C THR A 172 10.89 8.36 -1.44
N ALA A 173 10.37 9.05 -2.46
CA ALA A 173 10.83 10.36 -2.88
C ALA A 173 10.68 11.40 -1.76
N TYR A 174 9.54 11.44 -1.07
CA TYR A 174 9.35 12.32 0.08
C TYR A 174 10.28 11.97 1.26
N ARG A 175 10.61 10.69 1.45
CA ARG A 175 11.57 10.27 2.48
C ARG A 175 12.98 10.77 2.18
N ILE A 176 13.43 10.66 0.93
CA ILE A 176 14.74 11.18 0.47
C ILE A 176 14.78 12.70 0.61
N ARG A 177 13.72 13.40 0.18
CA ARG A 177 13.63 14.87 0.36
C ARG A 177 13.68 15.29 1.82
N SER A 178 13.16 14.47 2.73
CA SER A 178 13.26 14.74 4.16
C SER A 178 14.69 14.61 4.69
N THR A 179 15.51 13.70 4.15
CA THR A 179 16.89 13.53 4.61
C THR A 179 17.81 14.60 4.03
N ASP A 180 17.57 15.00 2.78
CA ASP A 180 18.45 15.93 2.06
C ASP A 180 18.19 17.41 2.42
N SER A 181 17.06 17.71 3.05
CA SER A 181 16.66 19.05 3.47
C SER A 181 17.33 19.47 4.80
N GLU A 182 18.66 19.38 4.89
CA GLU A 182 19.44 19.68 6.10
C GLU A 182 19.31 21.14 6.58
N THR A 183 18.97 22.07 5.69
CA THR A 183 18.93 23.52 5.97
C THR A 183 17.56 24.03 6.42
N ASP A 184 16.48 23.31 6.14
CA ASP A 184 15.10 23.67 6.53
C ASP A 184 14.44 22.51 7.28
N THR A 185 14.57 22.54 8.61
CA THR A 185 14.04 21.52 9.52
C THR A 185 12.52 21.38 9.43
N ARG A 186 11.80 22.47 9.11
CA ARG A 186 10.35 22.45 8.96
C ARG A 186 9.94 21.78 7.66
N LYS A 187 10.61 22.12 6.55
CA LYS A 187 10.37 21.47 5.26
C LYS A 187 10.71 19.98 5.35
N ALA A 188 11.86 19.62 5.93
CA ALA A 188 12.24 18.23 6.17
C ALA A 188 11.15 17.46 6.95
N PHE A 189 10.65 18.06 8.03
CA PHE A 189 9.57 17.48 8.82
C PHE A 189 8.28 17.29 8.02
N ASP A 190 7.87 18.29 7.23
CA ASP A 190 6.68 18.20 6.37
C ASP A 190 6.82 17.09 5.32
N MET A 191 8.01 16.92 4.72
CA MET A 191 8.27 15.84 3.77
C MET A 191 8.23 14.45 4.43
N SER A 192 8.83 14.30 5.62
CA SER A 192 8.75 13.06 6.41
C SER A 192 7.30 12.69 6.73
N ARG A 193 6.48 13.69 7.06
CA ARG A 193 5.06 13.51 7.33
C ARG A 193 4.28 13.01 6.11
N ILE A 194 4.48 13.63 4.95
CA ILE A 194 3.81 13.23 3.70
C ILE A 194 4.26 11.83 3.28
N SER A 195 5.55 11.51 3.42
CA SER A 195 6.10 10.16 3.20
C SER A 195 5.40 9.10 4.07
N ALA A 196 5.24 9.38 5.38
CA ALA A 196 4.53 8.49 6.29
C ALA A 196 3.04 8.34 5.92
N ALA A 197 2.40 9.41 5.43
CA ALA A 197 1.01 9.38 4.98
C ALA A 197 0.81 8.46 3.76
N TYR A 198 1.68 8.55 2.74
CA TYR A 198 1.63 7.65 1.58
C TYR A 198 1.92 6.19 1.97
N SER A 199 2.91 5.95 2.83
CA SER A 199 3.21 4.60 3.32
C SER A 199 2.01 3.99 4.05
N LEU A 200 1.35 4.77 4.93
CA LEU A 200 0.15 4.32 5.65
C LEU A 200 -1.02 4.06 4.69
N PHE A 201 -1.23 4.94 3.70
CA PHE A 201 -2.27 4.77 2.68
C PHE A 201 -2.06 3.49 1.89
N LEU A 202 -0.85 3.26 1.38
CA LEU A 202 -0.48 2.04 0.66
C LEU A 202 -0.67 0.78 1.50
N ALA A 203 -0.26 0.81 2.78
CA ALA A 203 -0.46 -0.30 3.70
C ALA A 203 -1.96 -0.63 3.86
N CYS A 204 -2.81 0.37 4.07
CA CYS A 204 -4.25 0.19 4.21
C CYS A 204 -4.90 -0.32 2.91
N VAL A 205 -4.52 0.23 1.74
CA VAL A 205 -5.00 -0.26 0.44
C VAL A 205 -4.61 -1.72 0.23
N SER A 206 -3.38 -2.10 0.57
CA SER A 206 -2.91 -3.48 0.41
C SER A 206 -3.63 -4.50 1.29
N HIS A 207 -4.16 -4.09 2.46
CA HIS A 207 -4.96 -4.96 3.31
C HIS A 207 -6.22 -5.46 2.59
N HIS A 208 -6.89 -4.59 1.84
CA HIS A 208 -8.09 -4.95 1.07
C HIS A 208 -7.78 -5.99 -0.01
N LEU A 209 -6.62 -5.84 -0.67
CA LEU A 209 -6.15 -6.81 -1.65
C LEU A 209 -5.85 -8.17 -1.02
N VAL A 210 -5.16 -8.20 0.14
CA VAL A 210 -4.83 -9.45 0.87
C VAL A 210 -6.07 -10.17 1.40
N SER A 211 -7.10 -9.40 1.79
CA SER A 211 -8.36 -9.98 2.27
C SER A 211 -9.07 -10.80 1.19
N ALA A 212 -8.93 -10.40 -0.08
CA ALA A 212 -9.44 -11.14 -1.23
C ALA A 212 -8.46 -12.19 -1.75
N GLU A 213 -7.16 -11.91 -1.73
CA GLU A 213 -6.10 -12.72 -2.34
C GLU A 213 -4.92 -12.92 -1.36
N PRO A 214 -4.95 -13.99 -0.53
CA PRO A 214 -3.95 -14.21 0.52
C PRO A 214 -2.52 -14.38 0.02
N SER A 215 -2.30 -14.67 -1.28
CA SER A 215 -0.94 -14.71 -1.84
C SER A 215 -0.21 -13.38 -1.73
N LEU A 216 -0.94 -12.25 -1.61
CA LEU A 216 -0.36 -10.91 -1.48
C LEU A 216 0.12 -10.57 -0.05
N ALA A 217 -0.04 -11.49 0.91
CA ALA A 217 0.19 -11.21 2.33
C ALA A 217 1.61 -10.73 2.64
N ILE A 218 2.63 -11.21 1.92
CA ILE A 218 4.02 -10.76 2.11
C ILE A 218 4.23 -9.35 1.58
N SER A 219 3.72 -9.04 0.39
CA SER A 219 3.84 -7.69 -0.17
C SER A 219 3.15 -6.67 0.75
N ALA A 220 1.95 -7.01 1.26
CA ALA A 220 1.30 -6.19 2.26
C ALA A 220 2.11 -6.09 3.55
N ALA A 221 2.68 -7.18 4.06
CA ALA A 221 3.52 -7.13 5.27
C ALA A 221 4.67 -6.12 5.12
N ASN A 222 5.32 -6.08 3.95
CA ASN A 222 6.36 -5.10 3.66
C ASN A 222 5.83 -3.66 3.64
N PHE A 223 4.64 -3.42 3.07
CA PHE A 223 4.03 -2.08 3.10
C PHE A 223 3.64 -1.64 4.51
N TRP A 224 3.04 -2.53 5.31
CA TRP A 224 2.73 -2.28 6.72
C TRP A 224 3.98 -2.02 7.55
N LYS A 225 5.07 -2.75 7.29
CA LYS A 225 6.37 -2.52 7.93
C LYS A 225 6.91 -1.13 7.58
N SER A 226 6.95 -0.78 6.30
CA SER A 226 7.41 0.52 5.82
C SER A 226 6.59 1.68 6.40
N ALA A 227 5.26 1.52 6.50
CA ALA A 227 4.38 2.48 7.17
C ALA A 227 4.71 2.64 8.65
N GLY A 228 4.89 1.52 9.36
CA GLY A 228 5.29 1.52 10.76
C GLY A 228 6.61 2.24 11.00
N GLU A 229 7.65 1.92 10.22
CA GLU A 229 8.97 2.56 10.32
C GLU A 229 8.90 4.06 10.01
N SER A 230 8.17 4.46 8.96
CA SER A 230 8.03 5.88 8.58
C SER A 230 7.27 6.69 9.64
N LEU A 231 6.23 6.12 10.23
CA LEU A 231 5.47 6.76 11.31
C LEU A 231 6.28 6.82 12.61
N LEU A 232 7.09 5.80 12.90
CA LEU A 232 7.95 5.78 14.08
C LEU A 232 9.04 6.85 13.97
N ASP A 233 9.68 6.98 12.81
CA ASP A 233 10.65 8.05 12.54
C ASP A 233 10.02 9.44 12.72
N LEU A 234 8.80 9.63 12.20
CA LEU A 234 8.05 10.87 12.39
C LEU A 234 7.69 11.13 13.86
N ALA A 235 7.24 10.11 14.61
CA ALA A 235 6.89 10.24 16.02
C ALA A 235 8.08 10.62 16.90
N ARG A 236 9.27 10.08 16.60
CA ARG A 236 10.52 10.42 17.31
C ARG A 236 10.92 11.88 17.15
N LYS A 237 10.46 12.56 16.08
CA LYS A 237 10.66 14.01 15.89
C LYS A 237 9.75 14.86 16.78
N PHE A 238 8.68 14.28 17.34
CA PHE A 238 7.74 14.95 18.25
C PHE A 238 8.04 14.74 19.73
N LEU A 239 8.44 13.53 20.10
CA LEU A 239 8.54 13.11 21.49
C LEU A 239 9.98 13.28 21.97
N MET A 240 10.20 14.24 22.88
CA MET A 240 11.47 14.44 23.57
C MET A 240 11.70 13.40 24.69
N GLU A 241 10.65 12.69 25.11
CA GLU A 241 10.71 11.65 26.15
C GLU A 241 9.94 10.39 25.73
N GLU A 242 10.49 9.21 26.06
CA GLU A 242 9.81 7.92 25.88
C GLU A 242 8.61 7.84 26.82
N HIS A 243 7.41 7.97 26.27
CA HIS A 243 6.18 7.67 27.00
C HIS A 243 5.77 6.23 26.72
N ASP A 244 5.40 5.48 27.77
CA ASP A 244 4.82 4.12 27.66
C ASP A 244 3.42 4.21 27.04
N VAL A 245 3.35 4.44 25.73
CA VAL A 245 2.10 4.62 24.99
C VAL A 245 1.54 3.27 24.61
N LYS A 246 0.67 2.73 25.47
CA LYS A 246 -0.05 1.47 25.23
C LYS A 246 -1.45 1.71 24.68
N CYS A 247 -1.84 0.89 23.72
CA CYS A 247 -3.21 0.87 23.22
C CYS A 247 -4.12 0.13 24.19
N SER A 248 -5.13 0.80 24.75
CA SER A 248 -6.09 0.16 25.66
C SER A 248 -7.00 -0.88 24.97
N LYS A 249 -7.16 -0.79 23.64
CA LYS A 249 -8.06 -1.66 22.85
C LYS A 249 -7.44 -2.98 22.43
N CYS A 250 -6.13 -3.04 22.25
CA CYS A 250 -5.42 -4.26 21.87
C CYS A 250 -4.33 -4.68 22.86
N LEU A 251 -3.97 -3.80 23.82
CA LEU A 251 -2.90 -3.95 24.82
C LEU A 251 -1.58 -4.47 24.23
N MET A 252 -1.36 -4.17 22.93
CA MET A 252 -0.24 -4.58 22.08
C MET A 252 0.10 -6.08 22.15
N LEU A 253 -0.95 -6.91 22.30
CA LEU A 253 -1.01 -8.37 22.20
C LEU A 253 0.19 -9.15 22.80
N VAL A 254 0.36 -9.04 24.12
CA VAL A 254 1.15 -9.96 24.95
C VAL A 254 0.44 -11.33 25.00
N GLY A 255 0.93 -12.30 24.22
CA GLY A 255 0.45 -13.67 24.26
C GLY A 255 1.01 -14.54 23.12
N THR A 256 1.28 -15.81 23.40
CA THR A 256 1.72 -16.77 22.37
C THR A 256 0.52 -17.12 21.48
N TYR A 257 0.46 -16.62 20.25
CA TYR A 257 -0.59 -17.01 19.31
C TYR A 257 -0.42 -18.49 18.93
N ASN A 258 -1.39 -19.32 19.33
CA ASN A 258 -1.33 -20.77 19.18
C ASN A 258 -2.04 -21.26 17.90
N SER A 259 -2.87 -20.42 17.25
CA SER A 259 -3.60 -20.82 16.04
C SER A 259 -3.73 -19.73 14.97
N ARG A 260 -3.95 -20.16 13.71
CA ARG A 260 -4.24 -19.28 12.56
C ARG A 260 -5.54 -18.50 12.69
N ARG A 261 -6.49 -19.00 13.49
CA ARG A 261 -7.77 -18.32 13.76
C ARG A 261 -7.53 -17.09 14.63
N ASP A 262 -6.71 -17.24 15.67
CA ASP A 262 -6.37 -16.16 16.60
C ASP A 262 -5.68 -15.02 15.85
N ILE A 263 -4.78 -15.35 14.91
CA ILE A 263 -4.08 -14.33 14.11
C ILE A 263 -5.04 -13.52 13.23
N LYS A 264 -6.02 -14.16 12.58
CA LYS A 264 -6.99 -13.42 11.76
C LYS A 264 -7.83 -12.47 12.60
N GLU A 265 -8.22 -12.87 13.80
CA GLU A 265 -8.99 -12.00 14.70
C GLU A 265 -8.13 -10.84 15.21
N ASN A 266 -6.86 -11.10 15.52
CA ASN A 266 -5.91 -10.06 15.92
C ASN A 266 -5.66 -9.05 14.80
N LEU A 267 -5.50 -9.49 13.55
CA LEU A 267 -5.38 -8.60 12.40
C LEU A 267 -6.61 -7.68 12.27
N LYS A 268 -7.83 -8.22 12.44
CA LYS A 268 -9.04 -7.40 12.42
C LYS A 268 -9.08 -6.39 13.57
N GLN A 269 -8.69 -6.81 14.78
CA GLN A 269 -8.67 -5.93 15.94
C GLN A 269 -7.65 -4.80 15.78
N ILE A 270 -6.46 -5.11 15.28
CA ILE A 270 -5.43 -4.10 14.97
C ILE A 270 -5.93 -3.15 13.89
N LEU A 271 -6.55 -3.64 12.82
CA LEU A 271 -7.09 -2.79 11.76
C LEU A 271 -8.18 -1.83 12.27
N ARG A 272 -9.04 -2.29 13.20
CA ARG A 272 -10.01 -1.41 13.88
C ARG A 272 -9.31 -0.29 14.65
N CYS A 273 -8.27 -0.63 15.43
CA CYS A 273 -7.46 0.38 16.11
C CYS A 273 -6.81 1.36 15.12
N VAL A 274 -6.21 0.87 14.04
CA VAL A 274 -5.61 1.73 12.99
C VAL A 274 -6.67 2.66 12.41
N THR A 275 -7.87 2.15 12.13
CA THR A 275 -9.00 2.95 11.62
C THR A 275 -9.34 4.07 12.61
N ASP A 276 -9.56 3.74 13.87
CA ASP A 276 -9.94 4.71 14.91
C ASP A 276 -8.85 5.77 15.14
N ILE A 277 -7.59 5.37 15.26
CA ILE A 277 -6.48 6.30 15.50
C ILE A 277 -6.22 7.16 14.26
N SER A 278 -6.35 6.58 13.05
CA SER A 278 -6.19 7.32 11.80
C SER A 278 -7.22 8.43 11.66
N GLN A 279 -8.44 8.28 12.20
CA GLN A 279 -9.42 9.38 12.18
C GLN A 279 -8.92 10.64 12.91
N ALA A 280 -8.11 10.49 13.96
CA ALA A 280 -7.54 11.63 14.66
C ALA A 280 -6.25 12.16 14.00
N ALA A 281 -5.44 11.27 13.41
CA ALA A 281 -4.13 11.64 12.87
C ALA A 281 -4.12 12.01 11.38
N TRP A 282 -5.12 11.63 10.59
CA TRP A 282 -5.06 11.68 9.13
C TRP A 282 -5.02 13.10 8.55
N SER A 283 -5.80 14.04 9.10
CA SER A 283 -5.77 15.45 8.68
C SER A 283 -4.39 16.07 8.91
N PHE A 284 -3.74 15.70 10.01
CA PHE A 284 -2.37 16.09 10.31
C PHE A 284 -1.40 15.47 9.28
N LEU A 285 -1.43 14.15 9.11
CA LEU A 285 -0.53 13.43 8.19
C LEU A 285 -0.61 13.93 6.75
N THR A 286 -1.81 14.25 6.26
CA THR A 286 -2.04 14.69 4.87
C THR A 286 -1.89 16.19 4.66
N ARG A 287 -1.61 16.98 5.71
CA ARG A 287 -1.45 18.43 5.58
C ARG A 287 -0.34 18.77 4.58
N GLY A 288 -0.71 19.47 3.51
CA GLY A 288 0.19 19.87 2.43
C GLY A 288 0.20 18.93 1.22
N CYS A 289 -0.56 17.82 1.25
CA CYS A 289 -0.73 16.90 0.13
C CYS A 289 -2.17 16.94 -0.39
N SER A 290 -2.38 17.56 -1.55
CA SER A 290 -3.72 17.81 -2.11
C SER A 290 -4.44 16.52 -2.52
N TYR A 291 -3.70 15.50 -2.94
CA TYR A 291 -4.27 14.21 -3.33
C TYR A 291 -4.80 13.43 -2.12
N LEU A 292 -3.96 13.22 -1.10
CA LEU A 292 -4.35 12.43 0.07
C LEU A 292 -5.45 13.10 0.92
N GLN A 293 -5.53 14.42 0.91
CA GLN A 293 -6.62 15.18 1.56
C GLN A 293 -8.01 14.88 0.99
N LYS A 294 -8.11 14.29 -0.21
CA LYS A 294 -9.41 13.85 -0.78
C LYS A 294 -10.02 12.67 -0.03
N PHE A 295 -9.21 11.92 0.73
CA PHE A 295 -9.67 10.75 1.46
C PHE A 295 -9.97 11.11 2.91
N LYS A 296 -11.10 10.62 3.43
CA LYS A 296 -11.52 10.86 4.82
C LYS A 296 -10.67 10.10 5.84
N SER A 297 -10.14 8.95 5.43
CA SER A 297 -9.31 8.02 6.20
C SER A 297 -8.46 7.20 5.24
N PRO A 298 -7.27 6.71 5.64
CA PRO A 298 -6.49 5.80 4.82
C PRO A 298 -7.16 4.42 4.63
N VAL A 299 -8.13 4.07 5.49
CA VAL A 299 -8.82 2.77 5.45
C VAL A 299 -10.08 2.83 4.58
N GLU A 300 -10.76 3.99 4.57
CA GLU A 300 -11.92 4.29 3.73
C GLU A 300 -11.50 5.16 2.54
N TYR A 301 -11.13 4.52 1.42
CA TYR A 301 -10.68 5.22 0.22
C TYR A 301 -11.83 5.55 -0.78
N SER A 302 -13.08 5.49 -0.36
CA SER A 302 -14.19 6.02 -1.16
C SER A 302 -14.02 7.53 -1.35
N PHE A 303 -14.11 8.03 -2.58
CA PHE A 303 -14.10 9.47 -2.88
C PHE A 303 -15.37 10.12 -2.29
N THR A 304 -15.33 10.53 -1.03
CA THR A 304 -16.37 11.36 -0.42
C THR A 304 -15.85 12.77 -0.31
N VAL A 305 -16.28 13.64 -1.22
CA VAL A 305 -16.09 15.09 -1.10
C VAL A 305 -17.03 15.59 -0.01
N THR A 306 -16.55 15.59 1.23
CA THR A 306 -17.20 16.28 2.33
C THR A 306 -16.12 16.93 3.19
N ASN A 307 -16.14 18.26 3.24
CA ASN A 307 -15.35 19.06 4.18
C ASN A 307 -15.73 18.62 5.59
N CYS A 308 -14.79 18.01 6.30
CA CYS A 308 -14.92 17.71 7.71
C CYS A 308 -13.93 18.61 8.43
N GLU A 309 -14.42 19.75 8.92
CA GLU A 309 -13.69 20.53 9.91
C GLU A 309 -13.51 19.60 11.13
N ARG A 310 -12.27 19.19 11.39
CA ARG A 310 -11.92 18.45 12.60
C ARG A 310 -11.07 19.35 13.47
N GLU A 311 -11.44 19.43 14.74
CA GLU A 311 -10.66 20.10 15.76
C GLU A 311 -9.24 19.54 15.78
N GLU A 312 -8.28 20.44 15.67
CA GLU A 312 -6.87 20.13 15.67
C GLU A 312 -6.48 19.71 17.10
N SER A 313 -6.15 18.42 17.31
CA SER A 313 -5.70 17.93 18.61
C SER A 313 -4.39 18.62 19.04
N SER A 314 -4.08 18.66 20.33
CA SER A 314 -2.81 19.17 20.85
C SER A 314 -1.61 18.43 20.22
N GLU A 315 -0.45 19.08 20.17
CA GLU A 315 0.77 18.53 19.59
C GLU A 315 1.21 17.22 20.27
N ASP A 316 1.13 17.16 21.61
CA ASP A 316 1.36 15.94 22.39
C ASP A 316 0.40 14.80 21.99
N GLN A 317 -0.89 15.11 21.81
CA GLN A 317 -1.86 14.10 21.37
C GLN A 317 -1.59 13.63 19.93
N ARG A 318 -1.08 14.49 19.04
CA ARG A 318 -0.68 14.10 17.68
C ARG A 318 0.51 13.14 17.71
N GLY A 319 1.56 13.48 18.47
CA GLY A 319 2.73 12.62 18.65
C GLY A 319 2.34 11.23 19.16
N ARG A 320 1.48 11.17 20.18
CA ARG A 320 0.94 9.90 20.72
C ARG A 320 0.15 9.09 19.70
N ASN A 321 -0.72 9.73 18.92
CA ASN A 321 -1.50 9.04 17.89
C ASN A 321 -0.61 8.49 16.77
N VAL A 322 0.40 9.24 16.33
CA VAL A 322 1.37 8.81 15.31
C VAL A 322 2.20 7.63 15.85
N LEU A 323 2.66 7.69 17.10
CA LEU A 323 3.38 6.59 17.76
C LEU A 323 2.51 5.33 17.91
N LEU A 324 1.25 5.49 18.31
CA LEU A 324 0.33 4.34 18.35
C LEU A 324 0.14 3.73 16.96
N LEU A 325 -0.06 4.54 15.93
CA LEU A 325 -0.19 4.03 14.55
C LEU A 325 1.06 3.28 14.11
N SER A 326 2.26 3.77 14.44
CA SER A 326 3.51 3.11 14.06
C SER A 326 3.58 1.69 14.63
N PHE A 327 3.31 1.53 15.93
CA PHE A 327 3.34 0.23 16.58
C PHE A 327 2.26 -0.72 16.04
N HIS A 328 1.05 -0.23 15.75
CA HIS A 328 0.01 -1.07 15.15
C HIS A 328 0.40 -1.53 13.75
N CYS A 329 1.04 -0.68 12.95
CA CYS A 329 1.51 -1.04 11.62
C CYS A 329 2.60 -2.11 11.67
N LEU A 330 3.57 -1.96 12.57
CA LEU A 330 4.62 -2.96 12.80
C LEU A 330 4.04 -4.29 13.28
N LEU A 331 3.12 -4.27 14.26
CA LEU A 331 2.46 -5.47 14.76
C LEU A 331 1.61 -6.16 13.68
N TYR A 332 0.93 -5.38 12.83
CA TYR A 332 0.18 -5.91 11.70
C TYR A 332 1.11 -6.60 10.69
N ALA A 333 2.23 -5.97 10.36
CA ALA A 333 3.26 -6.53 9.48
C ALA A 333 3.83 -7.84 10.04
N ASP A 334 4.09 -7.89 11.34
CA ASP A 334 4.59 -9.08 12.03
C ASP A 334 3.61 -10.24 12.00
N LEU A 335 2.32 -9.97 12.21
CA LEU A 335 1.30 -11.00 12.13
C LEU A 335 1.12 -11.53 10.71
N LEU A 336 1.17 -10.67 9.68
CA LEU A 336 1.17 -11.11 8.28
C LEU A 336 2.41 -11.94 7.94
N THR A 337 3.58 -11.48 8.38
CA THR A 337 4.87 -12.19 8.24
C THR A 337 4.79 -13.55 8.93
N TYR A 338 4.23 -13.60 10.14
CA TYR A 338 4.02 -14.85 10.88
C TYR A 338 3.05 -15.78 10.14
N LEU A 339 1.98 -15.27 9.50
CA LEU A 339 1.09 -16.12 8.71
C LEU A 339 1.80 -16.81 7.56
N CYS A 340 2.82 -16.16 6.98
CA CYS A 340 3.55 -16.68 5.83
C CYS A 340 4.77 -17.52 6.22
N TYR A 341 5.45 -17.16 7.32
CA TYR A 341 6.69 -17.81 7.72
C TYR A 341 6.56 -18.60 9.05
N GLY A 342 5.71 -18.22 9.98
CA GLY A 342 5.64 -18.83 11.31
C GLY A 342 6.78 -18.43 12.26
N ARG A 343 6.81 -19.03 13.46
CA ARG A 343 7.52 -18.60 14.69
C ARG A 343 9.05 -18.39 14.62
N LYS A 344 9.71 -18.69 13.49
CA LYS A 344 11.18 -18.55 13.33
C LYS A 344 11.52 -17.84 12.01
N SER A 345 11.08 -16.60 11.81
CA SER A 345 11.55 -15.76 10.71
C SER A 345 12.45 -14.63 11.22
N TYR A 346 13.57 -14.41 10.55
CA TYR A 346 14.53 -13.33 10.83
C TYR A 346 13.88 -11.92 10.84
N MET A 347 12.78 -11.73 10.10
CA MET A 347 12.01 -10.48 10.13
C MET A 347 11.38 -10.20 11.50
N LEU A 348 10.95 -11.24 12.23
CA LEU A 348 10.38 -11.10 13.59
C LEU A 348 11.47 -10.71 14.60
N SER A 349 12.73 -11.12 14.39
CA SER A 349 13.82 -10.70 15.29
C SER A 349 14.21 -9.22 15.14
N GLN A 350 13.99 -8.61 13.97
CA GLN A 350 14.24 -7.18 13.75
C GLN A 350 13.08 -6.30 14.23
N SER A 351 11.84 -6.77 14.13
CA SER A 351 10.69 -6.03 14.66
C SER A 351 10.63 -6.07 16.18
N HIS A 352 10.97 -7.21 16.80
CA HIS A 352 11.10 -7.31 18.25
C HIS A 352 12.17 -6.36 18.82
N SER A 353 13.29 -6.10 18.11
CA SER A 353 14.26 -5.08 18.57
C SER A 353 13.72 -3.65 18.46
N VAL A 354 12.86 -3.36 17.47
CA VAL A 354 12.27 -2.01 17.28
C VAL A 354 11.08 -1.76 18.22
N ILE A 355 10.48 -2.81 18.78
CA ILE A 355 9.35 -2.72 19.73
C ILE A 355 9.82 -2.85 21.19
N SER A 356 11.02 -3.38 21.43
CA SER A 356 11.58 -3.56 22.79
C SER A 356 12.58 -2.49 23.21
N ASP A 357 13.03 -1.67 22.26
CA ASP A 357 13.70 -0.39 22.47
C ASP A 357 12.69 0.73 22.18
#